data_AF-A0AAJ0TPS5-F1
#
_entry.id   AF-A0AAJ0TPS5-F1
#
_cell.length_a   1.000
_cell.length_b   1.000
_cell.length_c   1.000
_cell.angle_alpha   90.00
_cell.angle_beta   90.00
_cell.angle_gamma   90.00
#
_symmetry.space_group_name_H-M   'P 1'
#
loop_
_entity.id
_entity.type
_entity.pdbx_description
1 polymer ?
#
loop_
_entity_poly.entity_id
_entity_poly.type
_entity_poly.pdbx_seq_one_letter_code
_entity_poly.pdbx_strand_id
1 'polypeptide(L)'
;MGNTRKAILDAVAREPGSSISGLASALRIPRTTASYQLHKLEEDGLLAELDASSKERYYAYDTPEDRLRAKARIVASNENAVRILEYCSRRSVQSRAGIARELGLSNPTIAWHVQRLKRLGLVSELSRRHYVTDDGRQVLTTIQQERGMKYGPV
;
A
#
# COMPACT_ATOMS: atom_id res chain seq x y z
N MET A 1 4.30 -21.84 0.73
CA MET A 1 4.51 -20.75 1.71
C MET A 1 3.53 -19.57 1.56
N GLY A 2 2.35 -19.72 0.95
CA GLY A 2 1.35 -18.63 0.84
C GLY A 2 0.37 -18.51 2.02
N ASN A 3 0.42 -19.42 3.00
CA ASN A 3 -0.62 -19.55 4.01
C ASN A 3 -0.43 -18.65 5.23
N THR A 4 0.82 -18.31 5.59
CA THR A 4 1.12 -17.54 6.82
C THR A 4 0.65 -16.10 6.74
N ARG A 5 0.79 -15.45 5.58
CA ARG A 5 0.31 -14.07 5.37
C ARG A 5 -1.20 -13.96 5.54
N LYS A 6 -1.94 -14.86 4.87
CA LYS A 6 -3.40 -14.93 4.97
C LYS A 6 -3.83 -15.25 6.40
N ALA A 7 -3.18 -16.21 7.05
CA ALA A 7 -3.47 -16.55 8.44
C ALA A 7 -3.25 -15.38 9.41
N ILE A 8 -2.20 -14.56 9.21
CA ILE A 8 -1.98 -13.35 10.02
C ILE A 8 -3.07 -12.33 9.75
N LEU A 9 -3.43 -12.07 8.49
CA LEU A 9 -4.48 -11.13 8.15
C LEU A 9 -5.83 -11.55 8.76
N ASP A 10 -6.19 -12.84 8.62
CA ASP A 10 -7.42 -13.41 9.18
C ASP A 10 -7.42 -13.37 10.71
N ALA A 11 -6.25 -13.56 11.35
CA ALA A 11 -6.11 -13.46 12.80
C ALA A 11 -6.29 -12.03 13.29
N VAL A 12 -5.68 -11.04 12.63
CA VAL A 12 -5.85 -9.61 12.96
C VAL A 12 -7.27 -9.13 12.69
N ALA A 13 -7.93 -9.64 11.65
CA ALA A 13 -9.33 -9.32 11.38
C ALA A 13 -10.29 -9.91 12.43
N ARG A 14 -9.98 -11.10 12.98
CA ARG A 14 -10.76 -11.74 14.03
C ARG A 14 -10.54 -11.10 15.40
N GLU A 15 -9.32 -10.69 15.69
CA GLU A 15 -8.93 -10.08 16.95
C GLU A 15 -8.10 -8.81 16.69
N PRO A 16 -8.76 -7.69 16.36
CA PRO A 16 -8.09 -6.42 16.15
C PRO A 16 -7.39 -5.93 17.42
N GLY A 17 -6.23 -5.31 17.27
CA GLY A 17 -5.40 -4.87 18.38
C GLY A 17 -4.44 -5.95 18.90
N SER A 18 -4.31 -7.07 18.19
CA SER A 18 -3.36 -8.12 18.52
C SER A 18 -1.90 -7.64 18.43
N SER A 19 -1.06 -8.12 19.36
CA SER A 19 0.39 -7.87 19.34
C SER A 19 1.12 -8.90 18.47
N ILE A 20 2.34 -8.57 18.02
CA ILE A 20 3.20 -9.53 17.27
C ILE A 20 3.37 -10.84 18.07
N SER A 21 3.61 -10.75 19.38
CA SER A 21 3.75 -11.94 20.24
C SER A 21 2.45 -12.75 20.30
N GLY A 22 1.30 -12.09 20.46
CA GLY A 22 0.01 -12.77 20.47
C GLY A 22 -0.26 -13.52 19.18
N LEU A 23 -0.03 -12.87 18.03
CA LEU A 23 -0.20 -13.46 16.70
C LEU A 23 0.78 -14.63 16.46
N ALA A 24 2.04 -14.47 16.85
CA ALA A 24 3.06 -15.51 16.73
C ALA A 24 2.68 -16.77 17.53
N SER A 25 2.22 -16.58 18.77
CA SER A 25 1.74 -17.67 19.63
C SER A 25 0.47 -18.33 19.08
N ALA A 26 -0.54 -17.55 18.68
CA ALA A 26 -1.81 -18.06 18.16
C ALA A 26 -1.62 -18.87 16.88
N LEU A 27 -0.71 -18.44 16.00
CA LEU A 27 -0.44 -19.09 14.72
C LEU A 27 0.70 -20.11 14.77
N ARG A 28 1.34 -20.28 15.94
CA ARG A 28 2.52 -21.16 16.15
C ARG A 28 3.63 -20.91 15.13
N ILE A 29 3.96 -19.64 14.90
CA ILE A 29 5.04 -19.22 13.99
C ILE A 29 6.12 -18.44 14.76
N PRO A 30 7.37 -18.38 14.25
CA PRO A 30 8.40 -17.54 14.86
C PRO A 30 7.99 -16.06 14.87
N ARG A 31 8.32 -15.34 15.96
CA ARG A 31 8.06 -13.88 16.08
C ARG A 31 8.68 -13.09 14.92
N THR A 32 9.87 -13.49 14.46
CA THR A 32 10.53 -12.89 13.29
C THR A 32 9.73 -13.09 12.00
N THR A 33 9.08 -14.24 11.84
CA THR A 33 8.19 -14.52 10.72
C THR A 33 6.92 -13.69 10.81
N ALA A 34 6.30 -13.59 12.00
CA ALA A 34 5.13 -12.76 12.22
C ALA A 34 5.42 -11.28 11.92
N SER A 35 6.50 -10.73 12.47
CA SER A 35 6.96 -9.36 12.23
C SER A 35 7.21 -9.09 10.74
N TYR A 36 7.94 -9.97 10.05
CA TYR A 36 8.18 -9.81 8.62
C TYR A 36 6.88 -9.77 7.81
N GLN A 37 5.92 -10.65 8.11
CA GLN A 37 4.65 -10.68 7.39
C GLN A 37 3.75 -9.49 7.72
N LEU A 38 3.71 -9.03 8.99
CA LEU A 38 2.96 -7.85 9.41
C LEU A 38 3.49 -6.60 8.69
N HIS A 39 4.80 -6.41 8.67
CA HIS A 39 5.41 -5.32 7.93
C HIS A 39 5.08 -5.40 6.43
N LYS A 40 5.08 -6.60 5.83
CA LYS A 40 4.67 -6.76 4.43
C LYS A 40 3.19 -6.43 4.20
N LEU A 41 2.31 -6.82 5.12
CA LEU A 41 0.87 -6.52 5.04
C LEU A 41 0.60 -5.01 5.19
N GLU A 42 1.34 -4.34 6.05
CA GLU A 42 1.31 -2.89 6.19
C GLU A 42 1.83 -2.19 4.93
N GLU A 43 2.97 -2.64 4.38
CA GLU A 43 3.48 -2.12 3.10
C GLU A 43 2.49 -2.30 1.94
N ASP A 44 1.71 -3.38 1.98
CA ASP A 44 0.67 -3.71 1.00
C ASP A 44 -0.68 -3.02 1.34
N GLY A 45 -0.74 -2.17 2.39
CA GLY A 45 -1.91 -1.38 2.78
C GLY A 45 -3.09 -2.19 3.32
N LEU A 46 -2.81 -3.39 3.85
CA LEU A 46 -3.82 -4.32 4.35
C LEU A 46 -4.03 -4.24 5.87
N LEU A 47 -3.05 -3.70 6.60
CA LEU A 47 -3.10 -3.50 8.05
C LEU A 47 -2.65 -2.09 8.43
N ALA A 48 -3.07 -1.62 9.60
CA ALA A 48 -2.49 -0.47 10.29
C ALA A 48 -1.77 -0.95 11.55
N GLU A 49 -0.57 -0.42 11.79
CA GLU A 49 0.05 -0.43 13.11
C GLU A 49 -0.42 0.82 13.87
N LEU A 50 -0.98 0.60 15.07
CA LEU A 50 -1.28 1.69 16.00
C LEU A 50 -0.24 1.65 17.11
N ASP A 51 0.67 2.62 17.13
CA ASP A 51 1.66 2.75 18.20
C ASP A 51 1.51 4.08 18.95
N ALA A 52 1.51 3.98 20.27
CA ALA A 52 1.58 5.13 21.19
C ALA A 52 2.08 4.72 22.59
N SER A 53 2.08 3.43 22.96
CA SER A 53 2.66 2.98 24.23
C SER A 53 3.01 1.49 24.21
N SER A 54 4.31 1.18 24.11
CA SER A 54 5.01 -0.10 24.45
C SER A 54 4.46 -1.44 23.95
N LYS A 55 3.39 -1.48 23.16
CA LYS A 55 2.79 -2.69 22.61
C LYS A 55 2.23 -2.38 21.22
N GLU A 56 3.01 -2.69 20.19
CA GLU A 56 2.58 -2.65 18.77
C GLU A 56 1.26 -3.43 18.63
N ARG A 57 0.19 -2.75 18.22
CA ARG A 57 -1.14 -3.34 18.02
C ARG A 57 -1.57 -3.19 16.57
N TYR A 58 -1.95 -4.30 15.95
CA TYR A 58 -2.36 -4.31 14.53
C TYR A 58 -3.87 -4.37 14.38
N TYR A 59 -4.39 -3.59 13.45
CA TYR A 59 -5.81 -3.59 13.09
C TYR A 59 -5.96 -3.81 11.59
N ALA A 60 -6.93 -4.65 11.21
CA ALA A 60 -7.39 -4.69 9.83
C ALA A 60 -8.26 -3.45 9.59
N TYR A 61 -8.26 -2.94 8.36
CA TYR A 61 -9.13 -1.84 7.99
C TYR A 61 -10.57 -2.34 7.82
N ASP A 62 -11.45 -1.88 8.70
CA ASP A 62 -12.84 -2.34 8.80
C ASP A 62 -13.70 -1.91 7.60
N THR A 63 -13.34 -0.80 6.93
CA THR A 63 -14.10 -0.26 5.79
C THR A 63 -13.25 -0.17 4.50
N PRO A 64 -13.88 -0.26 3.31
CA PRO A 64 -13.22 0.07 2.04
C PRO A 64 -12.57 1.47 2.04
N GLU A 65 -13.22 2.44 2.66
CA GLU A 65 -12.75 3.83 2.76
C GLU A 65 -11.48 3.95 3.59
N ASP A 66 -11.38 3.23 4.71
CA ASP A 66 -10.17 3.23 5.54
C ASP A 66 -9.00 2.55 4.83
N ARG A 67 -9.26 1.45 4.11
CA ARG A 67 -8.26 0.83 3.22
C ARG A 67 -7.79 1.82 2.15
N LEU A 68 -8.71 2.57 1.55
CA LEU A 68 -8.39 3.54 0.52
C LEU A 68 -7.51 4.67 1.08
N ARG A 69 -7.87 5.23 2.24
CA ARG A 69 -7.06 6.25 2.94
C ARG A 69 -5.68 5.73 3.34
N ALA A 70 -5.59 4.49 3.79
CA ALA A 70 -4.32 3.86 4.11
C ALA A 70 -3.42 3.73 2.88
N LYS A 71 -3.95 3.19 1.77
CA LYS A 71 -3.23 3.15 0.49
C LYS A 71 -2.82 4.55 0.04
N ALA A 72 -3.68 5.56 0.21
CA ALA A 72 -3.36 6.95 -0.10
C ALA A 72 -2.18 7.48 0.72
N ARG A 73 -2.15 7.26 2.04
CA ARG A 73 -1.01 7.64 2.91
C ARG A 73 0.28 6.94 2.51
N ILE A 74 0.21 5.63 2.22
CA ILE A 74 1.38 4.85 1.78
C ILE A 74 1.95 5.44 0.48
N VAL A 75 1.10 5.74 -0.50
CA VAL A 75 1.54 6.33 -1.77
C VAL A 75 2.04 7.77 -1.58
N ALA A 76 1.31 8.58 -0.80
CA ALA A 76 1.65 9.98 -0.54
C ALA A 76 2.95 10.17 0.23
N SER A 77 3.42 9.16 0.96
CA SER A 77 4.73 9.18 1.62
C SER A 77 5.92 9.19 0.65
N ASN A 78 5.69 8.96 -0.65
CA ASN A 78 6.73 9.00 -1.68
C ASN A 78 6.26 9.71 -2.95
N GLU A 79 6.84 10.88 -3.23
CA GLU A 79 6.44 11.71 -4.38
C GLU A 79 6.61 11.02 -5.73
N ASN A 80 7.62 10.15 -5.90
CA ASN A 80 7.78 9.40 -7.14
C ASN A 80 6.65 8.38 -7.33
N ALA A 81 6.14 7.77 -6.25
CA ALA A 81 4.99 6.88 -6.34
C ALA A 81 3.73 7.64 -6.78
N VAL A 82 3.50 8.85 -6.24
CA VAL A 82 2.41 9.75 -6.66
C VAL A 82 2.54 10.12 -8.14
N ARG A 83 3.71 10.61 -8.56
CA ARG A 83 3.99 11.01 -9.95
C ARG A 83 3.78 9.86 -10.94
N ILE A 84 4.21 8.64 -10.60
CA ILE A 84 4.02 7.44 -11.43
C ILE A 84 2.53 7.09 -11.53
N LEU A 85 1.80 7.13 -10.41
CA LEU A 85 0.38 6.82 -10.38
C LEU A 85 -0.43 7.85 -11.18
N GLU A 86 -0.15 9.14 -11.02
CA GLU A 86 -0.74 10.22 -11.82
C GLU A 86 -0.47 10.04 -13.32
N TYR A 87 0.77 9.73 -13.68
CA TYR A 87 1.15 9.48 -15.06
C TYR A 87 0.36 8.32 -15.67
N CYS A 88 0.23 7.21 -14.92
CA CYS A 88 -0.56 6.05 -15.34
C CYS A 88 -2.08 6.33 -15.40
N SER A 89 -2.57 7.34 -14.69
CA SER A 89 -3.98 7.75 -14.71
C SER A 89 -4.32 8.61 -15.93
N ARG A 90 -3.39 9.47 -16.35
CA ARG A 90 -3.59 10.38 -17.50
C ARG A 90 -3.43 9.71 -18.86
N ARG A 91 -2.77 8.54 -18.94
CA ARG A 91 -2.50 7.83 -20.19
C ARG A 91 -2.98 6.40 -20.13
N SER A 92 -3.76 5.97 -21.13
CA SER A 92 -4.49 4.71 -21.10
C SER A 92 -3.61 3.48 -20.89
N VAL A 93 -2.38 3.44 -21.42
CA VAL A 93 -1.53 2.25 -21.36
C VAL A 93 -0.04 2.61 -21.63
N GLN A 94 0.88 2.45 -20.67
CA GLN A 94 2.31 2.88 -20.84
C GLN A 94 3.37 1.83 -20.49
N SER A 95 4.48 1.82 -21.24
CA SER A 95 5.64 0.96 -20.94
C SER A 95 6.52 1.60 -19.87
N ARG A 96 7.30 0.77 -19.15
CA ARG A 96 8.26 1.26 -18.14
C ARG A 96 9.27 2.26 -18.70
N ALA A 97 9.72 2.06 -19.94
CA ALA A 97 10.62 2.99 -20.62
C ALA A 97 9.94 4.35 -20.90
N GLY A 98 8.65 4.34 -21.23
CA GLY A 98 7.86 5.57 -21.39
C GLY A 98 7.76 6.36 -20.09
N ILE A 99 7.45 5.67 -18.98
CA ILE A 99 7.36 6.26 -17.64
C ILE A 99 8.73 6.83 -17.22
N ALA A 100 9.81 6.05 -17.37
CA ALA A 100 11.17 6.45 -17.00
C ALA A 100 11.60 7.73 -17.72
N ARG A 101 11.38 7.78 -19.05
CA ARG A 101 11.72 8.93 -19.89
C ARG A 101 10.93 10.18 -19.50
N GLU A 102 9.63 10.05 -19.27
CA GLU A 102 8.80 11.22 -18.95
C GLU A 102 9.09 11.77 -17.55
N LEU A 103 9.28 10.88 -16.57
CA LEU A 103 9.44 11.29 -15.18
C LEU A 103 10.90 11.58 -14.80
N GLY A 104 11.86 11.32 -15.69
CA GLY A 104 13.29 11.47 -15.44
C GLY A 104 13.81 10.50 -14.38
N LEU A 105 13.25 9.29 -14.31
CA LEU A 105 13.55 8.30 -13.28
C LEU A 105 14.29 7.09 -13.86
N SER A 106 15.17 6.48 -13.06
CA SER A 106 15.89 5.29 -13.46
C SER A 106 14.95 4.08 -13.64
N ASN A 107 15.30 3.16 -14.56
CA ASN A 107 14.55 1.92 -14.76
C ASN A 107 14.38 1.07 -13.49
N PRO A 108 15.40 0.92 -12.61
CA PRO A 108 15.24 0.29 -11.30
C PRO A 108 14.25 1.01 -10.39
N THR A 109 14.31 2.34 -10.32
CA THR A 109 13.37 3.15 -9.53
C THR A 109 11.93 2.93 -9.98
N ILE A 110 11.68 3.00 -11.29
CA ILE A 110 10.36 2.70 -11.88
C ILE A 110 9.93 1.27 -11.55
N ALA A 111 10.83 0.29 -11.67
CA ALA A 111 10.54 -1.11 -11.33
C ALA A 111 9.95 -1.25 -9.93
N TRP A 112 10.64 -0.63 -8.97
CA TRP A 112 10.30 -0.72 -7.57
C TRP A 112 8.95 -0.09 -7.28
N HIS A 113 8.74 1.14 -7.75
CA HIS A 113 7.47 1.86 -7.55
C HIS A 113 6.30 1.16 -8.24
N VAL A 114 6.46 0.74 -9.49
CA VAL A 114 5.41 0.03 -10.22
C VAL A 114 5.06 -1.28 -9.52
N GLN A 115 6.04 -2.06 -9.09
CA GLN A 115 5.78 -3.29 -8.35
C GLN A 115 5.06 -3.02 -7.02
N ARG A 116 5.42 -1.93 -6.32
CA ARG A 116 4.73 -1.51 -5.09
C ARG A 116 3.27 -1.10 -5.37
N LEU A 117 3.03 -0.29 -6.40
CA LEU A 117 1.68 0.12 -6.81
C LEU A 117 0.82 -1.08 -7.28
N LYS A 118 1.44 -2.08 -7.93
CA LYS A 118 0.79 -3.35 -8.28
C LYS A 118 0.40 -4.15 -7.04
N ARG A 119 1.27 -4.23 -6.02
CA ARG A 119 0.96 -4.90 -4.74
C ARG A 119 -0.20 -4.23 -3.99
N LEU A 120 -0.28 -2.90 -4.05
CA LEU A 120 -1.39 -2.13 -3.49
C LEU A 120 -2.70 -2.24 -4.31
N GLY A 121 -2.66 -2.90 -5.49
CA GLY A 121 -3.80 -3.00 -6.40
C GLY A 121 -4.14 -1.70 -7.14
N LEU A 122 -3.23 -0.72 -7.18
CA LEU A 122 -3.45 0.62 -7.75
C LEU A 122 -3.06 0.72 -9.23
N VAL A 123 -2.14 -0.16 -9.64
CA VAL A 123 -1.70 -0.29 -11.03
C VAL A 123 -1.82 -1.75 -11.42
N SER A 124 -2.27 -1.99 -12.64
CA SER A 124 -2.29 -3.32 -13.24
C SER A 124 -1.50 -3.30 -14.57
N GLU A 125 -1.25 -4.48 -15.12
CA GLU A 125 -0.42 -4.66 -16.31
C GLU A 125 -1.17 -5.50 -17.34
N LEU A 126 -1.23 -5.02 -18.57
CA LEU A 126 -1.71 -5.75 -19.74
C LEU A 126 -0.65 -5.65 -20.83
N SER A 127 -0.17 -6.79 -21.34
CA SER A 127 0.82 -6.85 -22.43
C SER A 127 2.05 -5.94 -22.18
N ARG A 128 2.65 -6.03 -20.98
CA ARG A 128 3.82 -5.24 -20.53
C ARG A 128 3.58 -3.74 -20.41
N ARG A 129 2.33 -3.33 -20.45
CA ARG A 129 1.94 -1.93 -20.32
C ARG A 129 1.06 -1.74 -19.10
N HIS A 130 1.28 -0.64 -18.40
CA HIS A 130 0.69 -0.37 -17.11
C HIS A 130 -0.49 0.59 -17.26
N TYR A 131 -1.55 0.33 -16.49
CA TYR A 131 -2.73 1.18 -16.40
C TYR A 131 -3.16 1.32 -14.94
N VAL A 132 -3.76 2.45 -14.59
CA VAL A 132 -4.32 2.66 -13.25
C VAL A 132 -5.62 1.88 -13.09
N THR A 133 -5.81 1.26 -11.94
CA THR A 133 -7.08 0.60 -11.55
C THR A 133 -8.07 1.63 -11.01
N ASP A 134 -9.31 1.21 -10.74
CA ASP A 134 -10.30 2.11 -10.13
C ASP A 134 -9.92 2.48 -8.69
N ASP A 135 -9.41 1.53 -7.90
CA ASP A 135 -8.74 1.79 -6.61
C ASP A 135 -7.62 2.84 -6.77
N GLY A 136 -6.79 2.71 -7.82
CA GLY A 136 -5.73 3.67 -8.13
C GLY A 136 -6.23 5.08 -8.40
N ARG A 137 -7.35 5.22 -9.12
CA ARG A 137 -8.00 6.52 -9.34
C ARG A 137 -8.57 7.10 -8.05
N GLN A 138 -9.26 6.28 -7.27
CA GLN A 138 -9.83 6.69 -5.99
C GLN A 138 -8.72 7.13 -5.00
N VAL A 139 -7.59 6.42 -4.97
CA VAL A 139 -6.42 6.81 -4.17
C VAL A 139 -5.88 8.17 -4.61
N LEU A 140 -5.74 8.43 -5.91
CA LEU A 140 -5.31 9.73 -6.40
C LEU A 140 -6.26 10.85 -5.97
N THR A 141 -7.57 10.63 -6.06
CA THR A 141 -8.57 11.59 -5.58
C THR A 141 -8.42 11.85 -4.08
N THR A 142 -8.25 10.81 -3.27
CA THR A 142 -8.03 10.95 -1.82
C THR A 142 -6.76 11.75 -1.53
N ILE A 143 -5.65 11.47 -2.22
CA ILE A 143 -4.38 12.23 -2.07
C ILE A 143 -4.58 13.71 -2.41
N GLN A 144 -5.30 14.00 -3.50
CA GLN A 144 -5.58 15.38 -3.93
C GLN A 144 -6.47 16.13 -2.93
N GLN A 145 -7.48 15.46 -2.38
CA GLN A 145 -8.35 16.02 -1.34
C GLN A 145 -7.58 16.31 -0.06
N GLU A 146 -6.73 15.38 0.41
CA GLU A 146 -5.92 15.57 1.62
C GLU A 146 -4.84 16.65 1.43
N ARG A 147 -4.21 16.72 0.25
CA ARG A 147 -3.28 17.81 -0.10
C ARG A 147 -4.01 19.16 -0.17
N GLY A 148 -5.19 19.21 -0.80
CA GLY A 148 -6.01 20.42 -0.91
C GLY A 148 -6.51 20.93 0.45
N MET A 149 -6.88 20.03 1.37
CA MET A 149 -7.25 20.39 2.74
C MET A 149 -6.07 20.98 3.55
N LYS A 150 -4.84 20.57 3.25
CA LYS A 150 -3.63 21.11 3.91
C LYS A 150 -3.23 22.51 3.41
N TYR A 151 -3.83 22.99 2.32
CA TYR A 151 -3.57 24.29 1.67
C TYR A 151 -4.87 25.03 1.28
N GLY A 152 -5.97 24.85 2.02
CA GLY A 152 -7.21 25.62 1.84
C GLY A 152 -6.98 27.13 2.11
N PRO A 153 -7.81 28.03 1.54
CA PRO A 153 -7.47 29.45 1.41
C PRO A 153 -7.21 30.08 2.79
N VAL A 154 -6.08 30.77 2.87
CA VAL A 154 -5.70 31.69 3.96
C VAL A 154 -6.75 32.77 4.17
#